data_AF-A0A4Q8R115-F1
#
_entry.id   AF-A0A4Q8R115-F1
#
_cell.length_a   1.000
_cell.length_b   1.000
_cell.length_c   1.000
_cell.angle_alpha   90.00
_cell.angle_beta   90.00
_cell.angle_gamma   90.00
#
_symmetry.space_group_name_H-M   'P 1'
#
loop_
_entity.id
_entity.type
_entity.pdbx_description
1 polymer ?
#
loop_
_entity_poly.entity_id
_entity_poly.type
_entity_poly.pdbx_seq_one_letter_code
_entity_poly.pdbx_strand_id
1 'polypeptide(L)'
;MTAGYPETRGERPADLERRLKYNAALTRVAMQDAAVHRLLVEVQRLLRSPSVLQDPAVDWLGQRELIQLASSSFSRSVTKWQTD
;
A
#
# COMPACT_ATOMS: atom_id res chain seq x y z
N MET A 1 26.99 6.31 -25.98
CA MET A 1 25.89 5.72 -25.19
C MET A 1 26.18 6.00 -23.72
N THR A 2 25.74 7.14 -23.20
CA THR A 2 25.92 7.52 -21.79
C THR A 2 24.82 6.87 -20.96
N ALA A 3 25.17 5.80 -20.27
CA ALA A 3 24.27 5.05 -19.41
C ALA A 3 24.00 5.80 -18.10
N GLY A 4 22.72 5.99 -17.78
CA GLY A 4 22.23 6.20 -16.42
C GLY A 4 22.10 7.65 -15.94
N TYR A 5 20.90 8.01 -15.47
CA TYR A 5 20.72 9.18 -14.61
C TYR A 5 21.48 8.90 -13.30
N PRO A 6 22.45 9.73 -12.88
CA PRO A 6 23.30 9.46 -11.70
C PRO A 6 22.51 9.40 -10.38
N GLU A 7 21.28 9.90 -10.42
CA GLU A 7 20.34 10.04 -9.31
C GLU A 7 19.53 8.76 -9.09
N THR A 8 19.43 7.89 -10.12
CA THR A 8 18.82 6.58 -10.00
C THR A 8 19.85 5.56 -9.53
N ARG A 9 20.38 5.75 -8.31
CA ARG A 9 21.13 4.68 -7.64
C ARG A 9 20.13 3.62 -7.20
N GLY A 10 20.46 2.35 -7.42
CA GLY A 10 19.64 1.20 -7.01
C GLY A 10 19.53 1.00 -5.49
N GLU A 11 19.75 2.04 -4.69
CA GLU A 11 19.63 2.00 -3.24
C GLU A 11 18.16 1.93 -2.85
N ARG A 12 17.82 0.92 -2.07
CA ARG A 12 16.46 0.73 -1.56
C ARG A 12 16.13 1.84 -0.56
N PRO A 13 15.00 2.55 -0.71
CA PRO A 13 14.56 3.53 0.28
C PRO A 13 14.38 2.91 1.67
N ALA A 14 14.84 3.62 2.70
CA ALA A 14 14.76 3.15 4.10
C ALA A 14 13.31 2.90 4.57
N ASP A 15 12.33 3.59 3.99
CA ASP A 15 10.92 3.49 4.30
C ASP A 15 10.13 2.61 3.32
N LEU A 16 10.80 1.86 2.44
CA LEU A 16 10.15 1.03 1.41
C LEU A 16 9.13 0.07 2.03
N GLU A 17 9.49 -0.64 3.11
CA GLU A 17 8.60 -1.61 3.76
C GLU A 17 7.32 -0.94 4.26
N ARG A 18 7.44 0.25 4.86
CA ARG A 18 6.29 1.04 5.32
C ARG A 18 5.39 1.42 4.14
N ARG A 19 5.96 1.87 3.03
CA ARG A 19 5.21 2.22 1.81
C ARG A 19 4.48 1.02 1.23
N LEU A 20 5.12 -0.15 1.18
CA LEU A 20 4.50 -1.38 0.67
C LEU A 20 3.32 -1.83 1.53
N LYS A 21 3.46 -1.81 2.86
CA LYS A 21 2.36 -2.14 3.79
C LYS A 21 1.19 -1.17 3.64
N TYR A 22 1.47 0.12 3.53
CA TYR A 22 0.44 1.12 3.28
C TYR A 22 -0.28 0.91 1.94
N ASN A 23 0.46 0.64 0.86
CA ASN A 23 -0.15 0.36 -0.46
C ASN A 23 -1.06 -0.88 -0.43
N ALA A 24 -0.68 -1.92 0.32
CA ALA A 24 -1.53 -3.09 0.53
C ALA A 24 -2.81 -2.74 1.30
N ALA A 25 -2.71 -1.90 2.34
CA ALA A 25 -3.85 -1.39 3.08
C ALA A 25 -4.79 -0.57 2.18
N LEU A 26 -4.25 0.36 1.39
CA LEU A 26 -5.02 1.18 0.45
C LEU A 26 -5.72 0.33 -0.62
N THR A 27 -5.06 -0.71 -1.10
CA THR A 27 -5.68 -1.68 -2.03
C THR A 27 -6.87 -2.37 -1.39
N ARG A 28 -6.77 -2.76 -0.11
CA ARG A 28 -7.86 -3.40 0.62
C ARG A 28 -9.03 -2.44 0.90
N VAL A 29 -8.75 -1.16 1.15
CA VAL A 29 -9.78 -0.11 1.22
C VAL A 29 -10.48 0.02 -0.14
N ALA A 30 -9.73 0.07 -1.24
CA ALA A 30 -10.28 0.15 -2.60
C ALA A 30 -11.12 -1.08 -3.02
N MET A 31 -11.02 -2.21 -2.31
CA MET A 31 -11.93 -3.35 -2.52
C MET A 31 -13.28 -3.17 -1.82
N GLN A 32 -13.37 -2.26 -0.84
CA GLN A 32 -14.54 -2.04 0.03
C GLN A 32 -15.23 -0.70 -0.27
N ASP A 33 -14.49 0.31 -0.72
CA ASP A 33 -14.97 1.66 -1.00
C ASP A 33 -14.82 1.99 -2.50
N ALA A 34 -15.94 2.21 -3.18
CA ALA A 34 -15.99 2.49 -4.61
C ALA A 34 -15.38 3.86 -5.00
N ALA A 35 -15.45 4.86 -4.11
CA ALA A 35 -14.85 6.17 -4.36
C ALA A 35 -13.32 6.07 -4.30
N VAL A 36 -12.79 5.35 -3.32
CA VAL A 36 -11.35 5.07 -3.22
C VAL A 36 -10.88 4.20 -4.38
N HIS A 37 -11.66 3.18 -4.78
CA HIS A 37 -11.37 2.38 -5.96
C HIS A 37 -11.20 3.23 -7.22
N ARG A 38 -12.16 4.13 -7.47
CA ARG A 38 -12.13 5.02 -8.63
C ARG A 38 -10.91 5.93 -8.60
N LEU A 39 -10.61 6.55 -7.47
CA LEU A 39 -9.42 7.40 -7.30
C LEU A 39 -8.14 6.62 -7.59
N LEU A 40 -8.01 5.40 -7.07
CA LEU A 40 -6.84 4.55 -7.29
C LEU A 40 -6.68 4.19 -8.77
N VAL A 41 -7.77 3.85 -9.47
CA VAL A 41 -7.76 3.58 -10.91
C VAL A 41 -7.39 4.83 -11.70
N GLU A 42 -7.93 6.00 -11.35
CA GLU A 42 -7.61 7.26 -12.03
C GLU A 42 -6.12 7.62 -11.88
N VAL A 43 -5.53 7.40 -10.70
CA VAL A 43 -4.09 7.58 -10.47
C VAL A 43 -3.24 6.56 -11.24
N GLN A 44 -3.61 5.28 -11.21
CA GLN A 44 -2.89 4.23 -11.94
C GLN A 44 -2.92 4.46 -13.46
N ARG A 45 -4.03 5.00 -13.96
CA ARG A 45 -4.20 5.40 -15.37
C ARG A 45 -3.64 6.80 -15.68
N LEU A 46 -2.96 7.43 -14.73
CA LEU A 46 -2.35 8.75 -14.87
C LEU A 46 -3.34 9.87 -15.22
N LEU A 47 -4.64 9.65 -14.95
CA LEU A 47 -5.70 10.65 -15.11
C LEU A 47 -5.67 11.67 -13.97
N ARG A 48 -5.07 11.30 -12.83
CA ARG A 48 -4.82 12.19 -11.68
C ARG A 48 -3.42 12.01 -11.14
N SER A 49 -2.90 13.08 -10.53
CA SER A 49 -1.66 13.04 -9.76
C SER A 49 -1.78 12.08 -8.56
N PRO A 50 -0.73 11.30 -8.23
CA PRO A 50 -0.70 10.48 -7.02
C PRO A 50 -0.95 11.24 -5.72
N SER A 51 -0.71 12.55 -5.69
CA SER A 51 -0.97 13.40 -4.51
C SER A 51 -2.43 13.39 -4.06
N VAL A 52 -3.38 13.03 -4.93
CA VAL A 52 -4.80 12.91 -4.54
C VAL A 52 -5.05 11.77 -3.53
N LEU A 53 -4.16 10.77 -3.48
CA LEU A 53 -4.25 9.68 -2.49
C LEU A 53 -3.79 10.14 -1.10
N GLN A 54 -3.17 11.32 -1.00
CA GLN A 54 -2.76 11.95 0.26
C GLN A 54 -3.86 12.85 0.85
N ASP A 55 -5.04 12.89 0.23
CA ASP A 55 -6.21 13.55 0.82
C ASP A 55 -6.45 13.01 2.23
N PRO A 56 -6.71 13.87 3.24
CA PRO A 56 -6.86 13.44 4.63
C PRO A 56 -7.89 12.33 4.85
N ALA A 57 -8.98 12.30 4.06
CA ALA A 57 -10.00 11.27 4.19
C ALA A 57 -9.50 9.92 3.65
N VAL A 58 -8.80 9.93 2.51
CA VAL A 58 -8.20 8.72 1.91
C VAL A 58 -7.07 8.19 2.79
N ASP A 59 -6.21 9.09 3.29
CA ASP A 59 -5.11 8.71 4.16
C ASP A 59 -5.62 8.13 5.48
N TRP A 60 -6.65 8.73 6.09
CA TRP A 60 -7.28 8.19 7.29
C TRP A 60 -7.81 6.76 7.10
N LEU A 61 -8.47 6.48 5.97
CA LEU A 61 -8.94 5.13 5.64
C LEU A 61 -7.76 4.15 5.46
N GLY A 62 -6.71 4.57 4.76
CA GLY A 62 -5.50 3.78 4.56
C GLY A 62 -4.79 3.44 5.87
N GLN A 63 -4.62 4.42 6.76
CA GLN A 63 -4.01 4.23 8.09
C GLN A 63 -4.85 3.28 8.96
N ARG A 64 -6.17 3.45 8.96
CA ARG A 64 -7.09 2.57 9.70
C ARG A 64 -6.97 1.12 9.23
N GLU A 65 -6.89 0.89 7.92
CA GLU A 65 -6.75 -0.46 7.39
C GLU A 65 -5.35 -1.04 7.65
N LEU A 66 -4.31 -0.21 7.62
CA LEU A 66 -2.96 -0.61 7.98
C LEU A 66 -2.88 -1.11 9.44
N ILE A 67 -3.53 -0.41 10.38
CA ILE A 67 -3.62 -0.81 11.79
C ILE A 67 -4.38 -2.15 11.94
N GLN A 68 -5.46 -2.33 11.19
CA GLN A 68 -6.21 -3.57 11.18
C GLN A 68 -5.39 -4.74 10.62
N LEU A 69 -4.64 -4.53 9.53
CA LEU A 69 -3.74 -5.53 8.96
C LEU A 69 -2.64 -5.92 9.95
N ALA A 70 -2.02 -4.95 10.61
CA ALA A 70 -1.01 -5.19 11.64
C ALA A 70 -1.56 -6.01 12.81
N SER A 71 -2.79 -5.72 13.25
CA SER A 71 -3.47 -6.46 14.32
C SER A 71 -3.89 -7.87 13.90
N SER A 72 -4.28 -8.05 12.63
CA SER A 72 -4.75 -9.33 12.09
C SER A 72 -3.62 -10.34 11.83
N SER A 73 -2.36 -9.89 11.78
CA SER A 73 -1.19 -10.76 11.63
C SER A 73 -0.93 -11.66 12.85
N PHE A 74 -1.70 -11.51 13.94
CA PHE A 74 -1.66 -12.39 15.11
C PHE A 74 -2.53 -13.67 14.98
N SER A 75 -3.41 -13.76 13.97
CA SER A 75 -4.31 -14.92 13.77
C SER A 75 -4.08 -15.63 12.44
N ARG A 76 -2.83 -15.98 12.14
CA ARG A 76 -2.49 -16.97 11.12
C ARG A 76 -1.27 -17.81 11.50
N SER A 77 -1.22 -18.24 12.76
CA SER A 77 -0.28 -19.26 13.24
C SER A 77 -0.93 -20.19 14.27
N VAL A 78 -2.09 -20.77 13.95
CA VAL A 78 -2.58 -21.98 14.62
C VAL A 78 -3.25 -22.86 13.56
N THR A 79 -2.82 -24.12 13.51
CA THR A 79 -3.41 -25.26 12.76
C THR A 79 -2.88 -25.57 11.34
N LYS A 80 -1.62 -25.99 11.24
CA LYS A 80 -1.22 -27.23 10.56
C LYS A 80 0.26 -27.47 10.85
N TRP A 81 0.65 -28.73 11.10
CA TRP A 81 1.96 -29.23 11.55
C TRP A 81 2.16 -29.44 13.05
N GLN A 82 1.09 -29.72 13.81
CA GLN A 82 1.24 -30.40 15.10
C GLN A 82 0.19 -31.51 15.26
N THR A 83 0.16 -32.44 14.32
CA THR A 83 -0.28 -33.84 14.55
C THR A 83 0.26 -34.68 13.39
N ASP A 84 1.43 -35.26 13.60
CA ASP A 84 1.86 -36.64 13.32
C ASP A 84 3.38 -36.73 13.49
#